data_AF-A0A2V6Q1D0-F1
#
_entry.id   AF-A0A2V6Q1D0-F1
#
_cell.length_a   1.000
_cell.length_b   1.000
_cell.length_c   1.000
_cell.angle_alpha   90.00
_cell.angle_beta   90.00
_cell.angle_gamma   90.00
#
_symmetry.space_group_name_H-M   'P 1'
#
loop_
_entity.id
_entity.type
_entity.pdbx_description
1 polymer ?
#
loop_
_entity_poly.entity_id
_entity_poly.type
_entity_poly.pdbx_seq_one_letter_code
_entity_poly.pdbx_strand_id
1 'polypeptide(L)' 'MLSARERAAVRFAEKLAVDHRKVDDALWVEVRAHFSEAEIIELTAHTTLYIGFGRFNEIIGLE' A
#
# COMPACT_ATOMS: atom_id res chain seq x y z
N MET A 1 -7.88 15.42 9.09
CA MET A 1 -6.45 15.21 8.81
C MET A 1 -6.11 13.76 9.12
N LEU A 2 -5.31 13.10 8.27
CA LEU A 2 -4.83 11.74 8.55
C LEU A 2 -3.85 11.74 9.72
N SER A 3 -3.89 10.71 10.56
CA SER A 3 -2.91 10.39 11.59
C SER A 3 -1.55 9.99 10.99
N ALA A 4 -0.51 9.88 11.82
CA ALA A 4 0.80 9.42 11.34
C ALA A 4 0.74 8.01 10.74
N ARG A 5 0.01 7.10 11.40
CA ARG A 5 -0.21 5.72 10.93
C ARG A 5 -0.95 5.68 9.59
N GLU A 6 -2.01 6.46 9.43
CA GLU A 6 -2.76 6.53 8.16
C GLU A 6 -1.92 7.14 7.03
N ARG A 7 -1.12 8.18 7.31
CA ARG A 7 -0.21 8.76 6.31
C ARG A 7 0.85 7.76 5.84
N ALA A 8 1.40 6.96 6.75
CA ALA A 8 2.35 5.91 6.40
C ALA A 8 1.71 4.82 5.51
N ALA A 9 0.47 4.40 5.81
CA ALA A 9 -0.26 3.46 4.96
C ALA A 9 -0.53 4.02 3.55
N VAL A 10 -0.96 5.28 3.44
CA VAL A 10 -1.20 5.93 2.14
C VAL A 10 0.09 5.99 1.32
N ARG A 11 1.20 6.45 1.91
CA ARG A 11 2.50 6.50 1.23
C ARG A 11 2.96 5.12 0.77
N PHE A 12 2.77 4.10 1.60
CA PHE A 12 3.09 2.72 1.25
C PHE A 12 2.25 2.23 0.05
N ALA A 13 0.95 2.50 0.07
CA ALA A 13 0.04 2.13 -1.02
C ALA A 13 0.35 2.85 -2.34
N GLU A 14 0.62 4.16 -2.29
CA GLU A 14 1.06 4.95 -3.45
C GLU A 14 2.33 4.37 -4.07
N LYS A 15 3.31 3.99 -3.23
CA LYS A 15 4.56 3.39 -3.70
C LYS A 15 4.34 2.03 -4.35
N LEU A 16 3.51 1.17 -3.74
CA LEU A 16 3.13 -0.14 -4.30
C LEU A 16 2.42 -0.01 -5.65
N ALA A 17 1.58 1.01 -5.83
CA ALA A 17 0.84 1.24 -7.07
C ALA A 17 1.75 1.67 -8.23
N VAL A 18 2.74 2.52 -7.96
CA VAL A 18 3.61 3.14 -8.98
C VAL A 18 4.90 2.36 -9.23
N ASP A 19 5.58 1.94 -8.16
CA ASP A 19 6.88 1.26 -8.24
C ASP A 19 7.15 0.43 -6.97
N HIS A 20 6.55 -0.76 -6.91
CA HIS A 20 6.68 -1.69 -5.78
C HIS A 20 8.11 -2.16 -5.52
N ARG A 21 9.03 -2.01 -6.48
CA ARG A 21 10.46 -2.35 -6.31
C ARG A 21 11.23 -1.28 -5.53
N LYS A 22 10.62 -0.10 -5.33
CA LYS A 22 11.18 1.02 -4.58
C LYS A 22 10.51 1.24 -3.23
N VAL A 23 9.90 0.22 -2.65
CA VAL A 23 9.64 0.21 -1.19
C VAL A 23 11.00 0.03 -0.52
N ASP A 24 11.69 1.14 -0.30
CA ASP A 24 13.05 1.20 0.24
C ASP A 24 13.07 1.04 1.76
N ASP A 25 14.29 0.93 2.31
CA ASP A 25 14.49 0.74 3.75
C ASP A 25 13.88 1.86 4.60
N ALA A 26 13.91 3.10 4.09
CA ALA A 26 13.35 4.25 4.80
C ALA A 26 11.83 4.14 4.94
N LEU A 27 11.13 3.77 3.86
CA LEU A 27 9.70 3.54 3.90
C LEU A 27 9.34 2.34 4.78
N TRP A 28 10.14 1.27 4.74
CA TRP A 28 9.94 0.13 5.62
C TRP A 28 10.12 0.47 7.11
N VAL A 29 11.10 1.31 7.46
CA VAL A 29 11.27 1.82 8.83
C VAL A 29 10.04 2.61 9.26
N GLU A 30 9.53 3.49 8.40
CA GLU A 30 8.32 4.28 8.69
C GLU A 30 7.10 3.38 8.93
N VAL A 31 6.85 2.41 8.05
CA VAL A 31 5.72 1.49 8.18
C VAL A 31 5.85 0.64 9.45
N ARG A 32 7.04 0.07 9.73
CA ARG A 32 7.26 -0.73 10.94
C ARG A 32 7.20 0.07 12.24
N ALA A 33 7.38 1.39 12.19
CA ALA A 33 7.17 2.26 13.35
C ALA A 33 5.69 2.41 13.73
N HIS A 34 4.77 2.06 12.82
CA HIS A 34 3.33 2.27 13.00
C HIS A 34 2.50 0.99 12.97
N PHE A 35 3.01 -0.10 12.38
CA PHE A 35 2.30 -1.35 12.15
C PHE A 35 3.11 -2.54 12.68
N SER A 36 2.42 -3.49 13.30
CA SER A 36 2.97 -4.81 13.60
C SER A 36 3.17 -5.64 12.33
N GLU A 37 3.94 -6.74 12.41
CA GLU A 37 4.16 -7.60 11.24
C GLU A 37 2.86 -8.17 10.65
N ALA A 38 1.92 -8.60 11.50
CA ALA A 38 0.61 -9.09 11.05
C ALA A 38 -0.16 -8.00 10.30
N GLU A 39 -0.18 -6.78 10.83
CA GLU A 39 -0.84 -5.64 10.18
C GLU A 39 -0.14 -5.23 8.88
N ILE A 40 1.18 -5.39 8.77
CA ILE A 40 1.93 -5.16 7.52
C ILE A 40 1.54 -6.17 6.45
N ILE A 41 1.40 -7.44 6.83
CA ILE A 41 0.93 -8.49 5.91
C ILE A 41 -0.47 -8.14 5.40
N GLU A 42 -1.38 -7.77 6.30
CA GLU A 42 -2.74 -7.36 5.94
C GLU A 42 -2.76 -6.10 5.06
N LEU A 43 -1.97 -5.08 5.42
CA LEU A 43 -1.84 -3.84 4.65
C LEU A 43 -1.37 -4.14 3.23
N THR A 44 -0.35 -4.98 3.09
CA THR A 44 0.21 -5.39 1.78
C THR A 44 -0.81 -6.19 0.97
N ALA A 45 -1.49 -7.16 1.60
CA ALA A 45 -2.49 -8.00 0.94
C ALA A 45 -3.67 -7.17 0.40
N HIS A 46 -4.25 -6.30 1.22
CA HIS A 46 -5.37 -5.46 0.77
C HIS A 46 -4.93 -4.45 -0.29
N THR A 47 -3.79 -3.79 -0.09
CA THR A 47 -3.28 -2.80 -1.06
C THR A 47 -3.05 -3.43 -2.43
N THR A 48 -2.38 -4.59 -2.48
CA THR A 48 -2.11 -5.30 -3.74
C THR A 48 -3.39 -5.83 -4.39
N LEU A 49 -4.35 -6.32 -3.60
CA LEU A 49 -5.66 -6.75 -4.10
C LEU A 49 -6.39 -5.62 -4.81
N TYR A 50 -6.53 -4.45 -4.18
CA TYR A 50 -7.25 -3.31 -4.76
C TYR A 50 -6.53 -2.68 -5.95
N ILE A 51 -5.19 -2.63 -5.93
CA ILE A 51 -4.40 -2.23 -7.12
C ILE A 51 -4.67 -3.18 -8.30
N GLY A 52 -4.70 -4.50 -8.04
CA GLY A 52 -5.04 -5.50 -9.05
C GLY A 52 -6.47 -5.36 -9.57
N PHE A 53 -7.44 -5.14 -8.67
CA PHE A 53 -8.83 -4.93 -9.03
C PHE A 53 -9.05 -3.68 -9.88
N GLY A 54 -8.33 -2.59 -9.62
CA GLY A 54 -8.37 -1.38 -10.45
C GLY A 54 -7.97 -1.69 -11.90
N ARG A 55 -6.88 -2.45 -12.11
CA ARG A 55 -6.45 -2.89 -13.45
C ARG A 55 -7.44 -3.85 -14.09
N PHE A 56 -8.02 -4.75 -13.31
CA PHE A 56 -9.05 -5.65 -13.79
C PHE A 56 -10.25 -4.87 -14.34
N ASN A 57 -10.78 -3.91 -13.57
CA ASN A 57 -11.90 -3.04 -13.96
C ASN A 57 -11.62 -2.27 -15.26
N GLU A 58 -10.42 -1.70 -15.39
CA GLU A 58 -9.95 -1.01 -16.60
C GLU A 58 -9.97 -1.94 -17.82
N ILE A 59 -9.44 -3.16 -17.69
CA ILE A 59 -9.37 -4.14 -18.80
C ILE A 59 -10.77 -4.54 -19.32
N ILE A 60 -11.76 -4.63 -18.44
CA ILE A 60 -13.11 -5.07 -18.80
C ILE A 60 -14.09 -3.92 -19.09
N GLY A 61 -13.67 -2.66 -18.90
CA GLY A 61 -14.49 -1.48 -19.14
C GLY A 61 -15.60 -1.26 -18.10
N LEU A 62 -15.37 -1.67 -16.85
CA LEU A 62 -16.25 -1.33 -15.72
C LEU A 62 -15.67 -0.11 -15.00
N GLU A 63 -16.14 1.08 -15.34
CA GLU A 63 -15.92 2.31 -14.56
C GLU A 63 -17.19 2.73 -13.82
#